data_AF-A0AAV1L7N6-F1
#
_entry.id   AF-A0AAV1L7N6-F1
#
_cell.length_a   1.000
_cell.length_b   1.000
_cell.length_c   1.000
_cell.angle_alpha   90.00
_cell.angle_beta   90.00
_cell.angle_gamma   90.00
#
_symmetry.space_group_name_H-M   'P 1'
#
loop_
_entity.id
_entity.type
_entity.pdbx_description
1 polymer ?
#
loop_
_entity_poly.entity_id
_entity_poly.type
_entity_poly.pdbx_seq_one_letter_code
_entity_poly.pdbx_strand_id
1 'polypeptide(L)'
;MIIHVVTFKNCNFIYEQTSRHPFSKLIYNGPVIVQAFFMLSSFLLAYNLIDSEKDPKKGLSLRSLPRLLLNRIARITPLNVFMIGFTATWWRHMSDGPLWKPLVEAECARCRDKWWAHFLYINNFIEKDEKCLIQTWFLAVDMQLYVFTGFLTLILGRSPRRAIKVLSFLLVCAIVANFIIAYYWNLKAMLFLTYPK
;
A
#
# COMPACT_ATOMS: atom_id res chain seq x y z
N MET A 1 -12.40 -32.79 -16.51
CA MET A 1 -11.59 -31.62 -16.13
C MET A 1 -10.42 -31.53 -17.11
N ILE A 2 -10.62 -30.82 -18.23
CA ILE A 2 -9.57 -30.66 -19.25
C ILE A 2 -8.65 -29.55 -18.75
N ILE A 3 -7.49 -29.95 -18.22
CA ILE A 3 -6.44 -29.04 -17.81
C ILE A 3 -5.73 -28.59 -19.09
N HIS A 4 -6.11 -27.44 -19.63
CA HIS A 4 -5.30 -26.77 -20.66
C HIS A 4 -4.06 -26.18 -19.98
N VAL A 5 -3.00 -26.98 -19.90
CA VAL A 5 -1.68 -26.50 -19.52
C VAL A 5 -1.14 -25.68 -20.70
N VAL A 6 -1.16 -24.35 -20.58
CA VAL A 6 -0.42 -23.48 -21.50
C VAL A 6 1.05 -23.52 -21.09
N THR A 7 1.81 -24.46 -21.65
CA THR A 7 3.26 -24.52 -21.49
C THR A 7 3.93 -23.47 -22.38
N PHE A 8 4.45 -22.40 -21.77
CA PHE A 8 5.36 -21.47 -22.45
C PHE A 8 6.68 -22.21 -22.72
N LYS A 9 6.98 -22.47 -24.00
CA LYS A 9 8.13 -23.27 -24.44
C LYS A 9 9.49 -22.70 -24.03
N ASN A 10 9.58 -21.41 -23.69
CA ASN A 10 10.78 -20.72 -23.22
C ASN A 10 10.45 -19.56 -22.25
N CYS A 11 10.10 -19.88 -21.01
CA CYS A 11 9.75 -18.86 -20.00
C CYS A 11 10.93 -17.92 -19.68
N ASN A 12 12.16 -18.44 -19.64
CA ASN A 12 13.36 -17.66 -19.34
C ASN A 12 13.66 -16.59 -20.40
N PHE A 13 13.48 -16.90 -21.69
CA PHE A 13 13.74 -15.97 -22.79
C PHE A 13 12.72 -14.82 -22.82
N ILE A 14 11.43 -15.12 -22.64
CA ILE A 14 10.37 -14.10 -22.58
C ILE A 14 10.53 -13.21 -21.36
N TYR A 15 10.89 -13.79 -20.21
CA TYR A 15 11.15 -13.05 -18.98
C TYR A 15 12.36 -12.12 -19.13
N GLU A 16 13.45 -12.59 -19.74
CA GLU A 16 14.65 -11.78 -19.98
C GLU A 16 14.37 -10.64 -20.96
N GLN A 17 13.65 -10.91 -22.05
CA GLN A 17 13.29 -9.90 -23.05
C GLN A 17 12.33 -8.85 -22.47
N THR A 18 11.34 -9.28 -21.69
CA THR A 18 10.38 -8.38 -21.02
C THR A 18 11.07 -7.53 -19.95
N SER A 19 12.04 -8.08 -19.22
CA SER A 19 12.80 -7.38 -18.17
C SER A 19 13.78 -6.34 -18.70
N ARG A 20 14.19 -6.44 -19.97
CA ARG A 20 15.07 -5.44 -20.62
C ARG A 20 14.35 -4.14 -20.95
N HIS A 21 13.03 -4.17 -21.16
CA HIS A 21 12.26 -2.96 -21.47
C HIS A 21 12.25 -1.96 -20.31
N PRO A 22 12.45 -0.65 -20.57
CA PRO A 22 12.50 0.37 -19.52
C PRO A 22 11.19 0.48 -18.73
N PHE A 23 10.04 0.26 -19.39
CA PHE A 23 8.72 0.24 -18.73
C PHE A 23 8.59 -0.87 -17.69
N SER A 24 9.04 -2.08 -18.01
CA SER A 24 9.01 -3.20 -17.07
C SER A 24 9.86 -2.92 -15.83
N LYS A 25 11.04 -2.32 -16.03
CA LYS A 25 11.92 -1.91 -14.91
C LYS A 25 11.26 -0.87 -14.01
N LEU A 26 10.53 0.09 -14.57
CA LEU A 26 9.77 1.07 -13.80
C LEU A 26 8.69 0.41 -12.95
N ILE A 27 7.95 -0.54 -13.52
CA ILE A 27 6.88 -1.27 -12.81
C ILE A 27 7.47 -2.09 -11.64
N TYR A 28 8.58 -2.79 -11.85
CA TYR A 28 9.24 -3.58 -10.79
C TYR A 28 9.78 -2.72 -9.64
N ASN A 29 10.24 -1.49 -9.92
CA ASN A 29 10.72 -0.55 -8.90
C ASN A 29 9.60 0.34 -8.31
N GLY A 30 8.33 0.10 -8.68
CA GLY A 30 7.17 0.84 -8.18
C GLY A 30 7.11 1.04 -6.66
N PRO A 31 7.48 0.06 -5.81
CA PRO A 31 7.47 0.25 -4.36
C PRO A 31 8.35 1.40 -3.85
N VAL A 32 9.45 1.72 -4.54
CA VAL A 32 10.33 2.85 -4.17
C VAL A 32 9.59 4.18 -4.37
N ILE A 33 8.82 4.29 -5.46
CA ILE A 33 7.99 5.48 -5.74
C ILE A 33 6.90 5.62 -4.68
N VAL A 34 6.28 4.50 -4.29
CA VAL A 34 5.24 4.48 -3.26
C VAL A 34 5.78 4.94 -1.90
N GLN A 35 7.02 4.59 -1.54
CA GLN A 35 7.66 5.06 -0.31
C GLN A 35 7.83 6.59 -0.30
N ALA A 36 8.26 7.17 -1.41
CA ALA A 36 8.37 8.63 -1.54
C ALA A 36 7.00 9.31 -1.41
N PHE A 37 5.96 8.72 -2.01
CA PHE A 37 4.59 9.19 -1.86
C PHE A 37 4.11 9.19 -0.40
N PHE A 38 4.38 8.12 0.36
CA PHE A 38 4.04 8.05 1.78
C PHE A 38 4.74 9.13 2.60
N MET A 39 6.01 9.42 2.30
CA MET A 39 6.77 10.47 2.97
C MET A 39 6.15 11.85 2.71
N LEU A 40 5.84 12.16 1.46
CA LEU A 40 5.22 13.43 1.08
C LEU A 40 3.81 13.59 1.69
N SER A 41 2.99 12.54 1.62
CA SER A 41 1.63 12.50 2.20
C SER A 41 1.66 12.76 3.72
N SER A 42 2.56 12.10 4.44
CA SER A 42 2.70 12.24 5.90
C SER A 42 3.26 13.60 6.29
N PHE A 43 4.26 14.10 5.55
CA PHE A 43 4.82 15.44 5.76
C PHE A 43 3.76 16.53 5.56
N LEU A 44 3.01 16.46 4.46
CA LEU A 44 1.96 17.43 4.15
C LEU A 44 0.86 17.42 5.22
N LEU A 45 0.47 16.24 5.70
CA LEU A 45 -0.48 16.14 6.80
C LEU A 45 0.04 16.84 8.07
N ALA A 46 1.26 16.52 8.48
CA ALA A 46 1.86 17.10 9.67
C ALA A 46 1.97 18.63 9.56
N TYR A 47 2.42 19.13 8.40
CA TYR A 47 2.50 20.56 8.11
C TYR A 47 1.15 21.26 8.23
N ASN A 48 0.10 20.73 7.59
CA ASN A 48 -1.23 21.33 7.63
C ASN A 48 -1.85 21.33 9.04
N LEU A 49 -1.58 20.29 9.84
CA LEU A 49 -2.06 20.22 11.23
C LEU A 49 -1.37 21.23 12.13
N ILE A 50 -0.04 21.37 12.02
CA ILE A 50 0.73 22.36 12.78
C ILE A 50 0.36 23.78 12.34
N ASP A 51 0.16 24.00 11.04
CA ASP A 51 -0.27 25.32 10.55
C ASP A 51 -1.68 25.68 11.02
N SER A 52 -2.59 24.69 11.06
CA SER A 52 -3.93 24.86 11.63
C SER A 52 -3.92 25.18 13.13
N GLU A 53 -2.86 24.82 13.87
CA GLU A 53 -2.72 25.18 15.29
C GLU A 53 -2.61 26.69 15.51
N LYS A 54 -2.02 27.41 14.55
CA LYS A 54 -1.83 28.86 14.64
C LYS A 54 -3.16 29.62 14.63
N ASP A 55 -4.20 29.00 14.11
CA ASP A 55 -5.57 29.51 14.18
C ASP A 55 -6.17 29.25 15.58
N PRO A 56 -6.48 30.29 16.38
CA PRO A 56 -7.04 30.12 17.73
C PRO A 56 -8.41 29.40 17.76
N LYS A 57 -9.10 29.34 16.61
CA LYS A 57 -10.38 28.61 16.43
C LYS A 57 -10.20 27.11 16.14
N LYS A 58 -9.01 26.67 15.77
CA LYS A 58 -8.71 25.29 15.31
C LYS A 58 -7.48 24.72 16.05
N GLY A 59 -7.41 24.87 17.37
CA GLY A 59 -6.31 24.29 18.15
C GLY A 59 -6.13 22.77 17.95
N LEU A 60 -4.92 22.25 18.21
CA LEU A 60 -4.60 20.82 18.16
C LEU A 60 -5.39 20.03 19.22
N SER A 61 -6.57 19.55 18.87
CA SER A 61 -7.37 18.68 19.73
C SER A 61 -7.48 17.29 19.13
N LEU A 62 -7.36 16.24 19.95
CA LEU A 62 -7.67 14.87 19.52
C LEU A 62 -9.09 14.73 18.95
N ARG A 63 -10.00 15.65 19.29
CA ARG A 63 -11.36 15.72 18.72
C ARG A 63 -11.40 16.06 17.23
N SER A 64 -10.33 16.62 16.64
CA SER A 64 -10.28 16.88 15.19
C SER A 64 -9.90 15.65 14.38
N LEU A 65 -9.35 14.59 15.02
CA LEU A 65 -8.91 13.36 14.36
C LEU A 65 -10.06 12.64 13.62
N PRO A 66 -11.25 12.42 14.21
CA PRO A 66 -12.35 11.78 13.50
C PRO A 66 -12.81 12.59 12.27
N ARG A 67 -12.86 13.93 12.37
CA ARG A 67 -13.24 14.80 11.26
C ARG A 67 -12.24 14.70 10.10
N LEU A 68 -10.96 14.71 10.43
CA LEU A 68 -9.87 14.54 9.48
C LEU A 68 -9.97 13.18 8.75
N LEU A 69 -10.19 12.11 9.51
CA LEU A 69 -10.36 10.76 8.97
C LEU A 69 -11.61 10.63 8.10
N LEU A 70 -12.75 11.14 8.54
CA LEU A 70 -14.01 11.10 7.78
C LEU A 70 -13.88 11.81 6.44
N ASN A 71 -13.26 12.99 6.41
CA ASN A 71 -13.02 13.73 5.16
C ASN A 71 -12.17 12.92 4.17
N ARG A 72 -11.14 12.23 4.66
CA ARG A 72 -10.27 11.40 3.80
C ARG A 72 -10.97 10.12 3.35
N ILE A 73 -11.67 9.45 4.26
CA ILE A 73 -12.46 8.25 3.97
C ILE A 73 -13.52 8.57 2.92
N ALA A 74 -14.25 9.68 3.05
CA ALA A 74 -15.26 10.10 2.09
C ALA A 74 -14.69 10.37 0.68
N ARG A 75 -13.42 10.77 0.59
CA ARG A 75 -12.74 11.00 -0.70
C ARG A 75 -12.21 9.72 -1.35
N ILE A 76 -11.59 8.83 -0.57
CA ILE A 76 -10.81 7.68 -1.09
C ILE A 76 -11.66 6.40 -1.17
N THR A 77 -12.46 6.15 -0.14
CA THR A 77 -13.18 4.89 0.04
C THR A 77 -14.22 4.61 -1.04
N PRO A 78 -14.98 5.59 -1.58
CA PRO A 78 -15.95 5.31 -2.65
C PRO A 78 -15.29 4.68 -3.87
N LEU A 79 -14.14 5.20 -4.28
CA LEU A 79 -13.39 4.67 -5.42
C LEU A 79 -12.83 3.28 -5.11
N ASN A 80 -12.27 3.08 -3.91
CA ASN A 80 -11.73 1.77 -3.51
C ASN A 80 -12.81 0.69 -3.49
N VAL A 81 -13.96 0.97 -2.88
CA VAL A 81 -15.11 0.05 -2.82
C VAL A 81 -15.65 -0.24 -4.21
N PHE A 82 -15.76 0.79 -5.06
CA PHE A 82 -16.16 0.59 -6.46
C PHE A 82 -15.21 -0.35 -7.20
N MET A 83 -13.89 -0.14 -7.09
CA MET A 83 -12.89 -0.99 -7.73
C MET A 83 -12.97 -2.44 -7.25
N ILE A 84 -13.10 -2.66 -5.94
CA ILE A 84 -13.22 -4.01 -5.36
C ILE A 84 -14.54 -4.66 -5.81
N GLY A 85 -15.65 -3.93 -5.78
CA GLY A 85 -16.95 -4.42 -6.24
C GLY A 85 -16.94 -4.79 -7.72
N PHE A 86 -16.31 -3.96 -8.56
CA PHE A 86 -16.12 -4.21 -9.99
C PHE A 86 -15.30 -5.49 -10.21
N THR A 87 -14.16 -5.63 -9.53
CA THR A 87 -13.31 -6.83 -9.63
C THR A 87 -14.01 -8.07 -9.09
N ALA A 88 -14.80 -7.95 -8.02
CA ALA A 88 -15.54 -9.06 -7.44
C ALA A 88 -16.70 -9.58 -8.32
N THR A 89 -17.25 -8.75 -9.22
CA THR A 89 -18.50 -9.07 -9.95
C THR A 89 -18.35 -9.02 -11.47
N TRP A 90 -17.98 -7.86 -12.02
CA TRP A 90 -18.01 -7.58 -13.45
C TRP A 90 -16.79 -8.13 -14.16
N TRP A 91 -15.63 -8.04 -13.51
CA TRP A 91 -14.34 -8.35 -14.11
C TRP A 91 -14.28 -9.77 -14.67
N ARG A 92 -14.93 -10.76 -14.05
CA ARG A 92 -14.97 -12.14 -14.58
C ARG A 92 -15.56 -12.25 -15.99
N HIS A 93 -16.46 -11.35 -16.40
CA HIS A 93 -17.19 -11.42 -17.66
C HIS A 93 -16.56 -10.58 -18.79
N MET A 94 -15.44 -9.91 -18.53
CA MET A 94 -14.85 -8.96 -19.50
C MET A 94 -14.06 -9.65 -20.62
N SER A 95 -13.70 -10.93 -20.47
CA SER A 95 -12.94 -11.69 -21.46
C SER A 95 -13.07 -13.20 -21.22
N ASP A 96 -12.72 -14.03 -22.20
CA ASP A 96 -12.79 -15.49 -22.14
C ASP A 96 -11.48 -16.15 -22.63
N GLY A 97 -10.33 -15.61 -22.23
CA GLY A 97 -9.02 -16.16 -22.58
C GLY A 97 -8.64 -17.45 -21.82
N PRO A 98 -7.72 -18.28 -22.35
CA PRO A 98 -7.29 -19.53 -21.69
C PRO A 98 -6.61 -19.32 -20.33
N LEU A 99 -5.98 -18.16 -20.11
CA LEU A 99 -5.41 -17.75 -18.82
C LEU A 99 -6.40 -17.01 -17.93
N TRP A 100 -7.59 -16.68 -18.43
CA TRP A 100 -8.57 -15.87 -17.70
C TRP A 100 -9.12 -16.59 -16.48
N LYS A 101 -9.55 -17.84 -16.63
CA LYS A 101 -10.07 -18.63 -15.50
C LYS A 101 -9.06 -18.79 -14.35
N PRO A 102 -7.83 -19.31 -14.56
CA PRO A 102 -6.91 -19.52 -13.44
C PRO A 102 -6.41 -18.23 -12.79
N LEU A 103 -6.35 -17.12 -13.53
CA LEU A 103 -5.81 -15.85 -13.01
C LEU A 103 -6.92 -14.97 -12.44
N VAL A 104 -7.89 -14.64 -13.30
CA VAL A 104 -8.92 -13.65 -13.03
C VAL A 104 -10.04 -14.19 -12.15
N GLU A 105 -10.57 -15.40 -12.41
CA GLU A 105 -11.65 -15.93 -11.57
C GLU A 105 -11.17 -16.20 -10.14
N ALA A 106 -9.90 -16.60 -9.99
CA ALA A 106 -9.26 -16.76 -8.68
C ALA A 106 -9.11 -15.42 -7.94
N GLU A 107 -8.70 -14.35 -8.63
CA GLU A 107 -8.68 -12.99 -8.05
C GLU A 107 -10.08 -12.52 -7.65
N CYS A 108 -11.08 -12.72 -8.52
CA CYS A 108 -12.47 -12.38 -8.24
C CYS A 108 -12.99 -13.09 -6.98
N ALA A 109 -12.65 -14.37 -6.80
CA ALA A 109 -13.03 -15.15 -5.62
C ALA A 109 -12.40 -14.59 -4.34
N ARG A 110 -11.11 -14.28 -4.34
CA ARG A 110 -10.42 -13.64 -3.21
C ARG A 110 -11.03 -12.28 -2.86
N CYS A 111 -11.33 -11.47 -3.87
CA CYS A 111 -12.00 -10.18 -3.66
C CYS A 111 -13.39 -10.32 -3.04
N ARG A 112 -14.16 -11.34 -3.42
CA ARG A 112 -15.49 -11.62 -2.83
C ARG A 112 -15.44 -12.08 -1.38
N ASP A 113 -14.39 -12.80 -0.98
CA ASP A 113 -14.26 -13.25 0.40
C ASP A 113 -13.76 -12.13 1.33
N LYS A 114 -12.84 -11.29 0.84
CA LYS A 114 -12.10 -10.32 1.67
C LYS A 114 -12.50 -8.86 1.48
N TRP A 115 -13.59 -8.55 0.77
CA TRP A 115 -14.01 -7.16 0.49
C TRP A 115 -14.08 -6.28 1.75
N TRP A 116 -14.54 -6.85 2.87
CA TRP A 116 -14.68 -6.15 4.15
C TRP A 116 -13.33 -5.69 4.72
N ALA A 117 -12.27 -6.48 4.56
CA ALA A 117 -10.94 -6.16 5.05
C ALA A 117 -10.34 -4.96 4.29
N HIS A 118 -10.68 -4.83 3.01
CA HIS A 118 -10.30 -3.69 2.18
C HIS A 118 -11.10 -2.43 2.47
N PHE A 119 -12.37 -2.55 2.91
CA PHE A 119 -13.15 -1.42 3.38
C PHE A 119 -12.58 -0.81 4.67
N LEU A 120 -12.10 -1.67 5.56
CA LEU A 120 -11.49 -1.27 6.84
C LEU A 120 -9.98 -0.94 6.73
N TYR A 121 -9.37 -1.09 5.55
CA TYR A 121 -7.92 -0.89 5.33
C TYR A 121 -7.02 -1.76 6.23
N ILE A 122 -7.46 -2.97 6.57
CA ILE A 122 -6.72 -3.95 7.39
C ILE A 122 -6.29 -5.18 6.59
N ASN A 123 -6.48 -5.15 5.27
CA ASN A 123 -6.13 -6.23 4.35
C ASN A 123 -4.64 -6.64 4.41
N ASN A 124 -3.73 -5.76 4.85
CA ASN A 124 -2.31 -6.11 5.02
C ASN A 124 -2.04 -7.03 6.23
N PHE A 125 -2.96 -7.11 7.20
CA PHE A 125 -2.77 -7.90 8.43
C PHE A 125 -3.42 -9.28 8.38
N ILE A 126 -4.53 -9.42 7.64
CA ILE A 126 -5.38 -10.62 7.71
C ILE A 126 -4.76 -11.79 6.93
N GLU A 127 -4.25 -11.60 5.72
CA GLU A 127 -3.56 -12.65 4.96
C GLU A 127 -2.63 -12.00 3.92
N LYS A 128 -1.30 -12.05 4.15
CA LYS A 128 -0.31 -11.35 3.31
C LYS A 128 -0.20 -11.92 1.90
N ASP A 129 -0.53 -13.20 1.74
CA ASP A 129 -0.29 -13.97 0.52
C ASP A 129 -1.48 -13.97 -0.44
N GLU A 130 -2.71 -13.75 0.06
CA GLU A 130 -3.93 -13.73 -0.74
C GLU A 130 -4.51 -12.31 -0.91
N LYS A 131 -3.85 -11.50 -1.74
CA LYS A 131 -4.34 -10.15 -2.06
C LYS A 131 -5.46 -10.23 -3.11
N CYS A 132 -6.52 -9.44 -2.93
CA CYS A 132 -7.56 -9.22 -3.94
C CYS A 132 -7.01 -8.46 -5.16
N LEU A 133 -6.36 -7.32 -4.92
CA LEU A 133 -5.86 -6.41 -5.94
C LEU A 133 -4.48 -5.89 -5.54
N ILE A 134 -3.51 -5.93 -6.47
CA ILE A 134 -2.13 -5.52 -6.19
C ILE A 134 -2.00 -4.06 -5.77
N GLN A 135 -2.90 -3.17 -6.17
CA GLN A 135 -2.85 -1.75 -5.77
C GLN A 135 -3.39 -1.51 -4.35
N THR A 136 -4.15 -2.44 -3.78
CA THR A 136 -4.85 -2.18 -2.50
C THR A 136 -3.93 -2.23 -1.27
N TRP A 137 -2.74 -2.83 -1.38
CA TRP A 137 -1.80 -2.91 -0.25
C TRP A 137 -1.31 -1.51 0.14
N PHE A 138 -0.93 -0.67 -0.84
CA PHE A 138 -0.35 0.64 -0.55
C PHE A 138 -1.40 1.61 -0.04
N LEU A 139 -2.64 1.48 -0.52
CA LEU A 139 -3.75 2.30 -0.08
C LEU A 139 -4.06 2.06 1.41
N ALA A 140 -4.01 0.79 1.83
CA ALA A 140 -4.16 0.43 3.23
C ALA A 140 -3.02 0.97 4.11
N VAL A 141 -1.78 0.86 3.64
CA VAL A 141 -0.62 1.46 4.35
C VAL A 141 -0.77 2.98 4.46
N ASP A 142 -1.18 3.67 3.39
CA ASP A 142 -1.36 5.13 3.39
C ASP A 142 -2.45 5.58 4.39
N MET A 143 -3.53 4.81 4.54
CA MET A 143 -4.55 5.11 5.56
C MET A 143 -4.03 4.88 6.99
N GLN A 144 -3.28 3.80 7.21
CA GLN A 144 -2.67 3.49 8.50
C GLN A 144 -1.64 4.56 8.91
N LEU A 145 -0.76 4.95 7.98
CA LEU A 145 0.24 6.00 8.20
C LEU A 145 -0.42 7.37 8.42
N TYR A 146 -1.55 7.65 7.79
CA TYR A 146 -2.29 8.89 8.01
C TYR A 146 -2.90 8.98 9.40
N VAL A 147 -3.52 7.88 9.87
CA VAL A 147 -4.02 7.79 11.26
C VAL A 147 -2.86 7.97 12.24
N PHE A 148 -1.75 7.24 12.03
CA PHE A 148 -0.59 7.29 12.90
C PHE A 148 0.06 8.68 12.93
N THR A 149 0.30 9.28 11.77
CA THR A 149 0.89 10.62 11.63
C THR A 149 -0.01 11.69 12.22
N GLY A 150 -1.32 11.62 11.97
CA GLY A 150 -2.29 12.55 12.54
C GLY A 150 -2.31 12.49 14.06
N PHE A 151 -2.39 11.28 14.63
CA PHE A 151 -2.34 11.04 16.07
C PHE A 151 -1.04 11.56 16.69
N LEU A 152 0.11 11.21 16.10
CA LEU A 152 1.42 11.61 16.60
C LEU A 152 1.61 13.13 16.55
N THR A 153 1.16 13.77 15.46
CA THR A 153 1.21 15.24 15.31
C THR A 153 0.33 15.94 16.32
N LEU A 154 -0.89 15.44 16.57
CA LEU A 154 -1.81 16.06 17.54
C LEU A 154 -1.29 16.00 18.99
N ILE A 155 -0.52 14.96 19.34
CA ILE A 155 0.07 14.81 20.68
C ILE A 155 1.40 15.57 20.81
N LEU A 156 2.28 15.43 19.83
CA LEU A 156 3.65 15.93 19.91
C LEU A 156 3.82 17.34 19.36
N GLY A 157 2.86 17.84 18.57
CA GLY A 157 2.93 19.14 17.87
C GLY A 157 3.19 20.33 18.80
N ARG A 158 2.70 20.28 20.04
CA ARG A 158 2.92 21.33 21.04
C ARG A 158 4.34 21.39 21.61
N SER A 159 5.13 20.32 21.49
CA SER A 159 6.41 20.21 22.20
C SER A 159 7.52 19.64 21.30
N PRO A 160 8.26 20.50 20.56
CA PRO A 160 9.24 20.04 19.56
C PRO A 160 10.36 19.20 20.18
N ARG A 161 10.78 19.50 21.42
CA ARG A 161 11.81 18.71 22.12
C ARG A 161 11.37 17.28 22.42
N ARG A 162 10.08 17.06 22.78
CA ARG A 162 9.54 15.71 22.98
C ARG A 162 9.32 15.02 21.64
N ALA A 163 8.84 15.77 20.64
CA ALA A 163 8.66 15.27 19.29
C ALA A 163 9.96 14.67 18.74
N ILE A 164 11.07 15.40 18.81
CA ILE A 164 12.39 14.92 18.34
C ILE A 164 12.78 13.63 19.06
N LYS A 165 12.68 13.56 20.40
CA LYS A 165 13.04 12.35 21.15
C LYS A 165 12.22 11.13 20.73
N VAL A 166 10.89 11.28 20.64
CA VAL A 166 9.98 10.18 20.27
C VAL A 166 10.18 9.77 18.82
N LEU A 167 10.32 10.72 17.89
CA LEU A 167 10.53 10.45 16.47
C LEU A 167 11.89 9.77 16.21
N SER A 168 12.96 10.25 16.87
CA SER A 168 14.28 9.60 16.79
C SER A 168 14.24 8.18 17.32
N PHE A 169 13.54 7.94 18.44
CA PHE A 169 13.35 6.59 18.97
C PHE A 169 12.58 5.69 17.98
N LEU A 170 11.45 6.16 17.45
CA LEU A 170 10.66 5.41 16.46
C LEU A 170 11.46 5.11 15.18
N LEU A 171 12.30 6.06 14.73
CA LEU A 171 13.19 5.85 13.58
C LEU A 171 14.19 4.72 13.84
N VAL A 172 14.85 4.72 15.01
CA VAL A 172 15.78 3.65 15.39
C VAL A 172 15.05 2.31 15.47
N CYS A 173 13.88 2.26 16.11
CA CYS A 173 13.05 1.06 16.16
C CYS A 173 12.67 0.56 14.76
N ALA A 174 12.31 1.44 13.83
CA ALA A 174 11.99 1.09 12.46
C ALA A 174 13.21 0.52 11.72
N ILE A 175 14.39 1.12 11.86
CA ILE A 175 15.64 0.62 11.26
C ILE A 175 15.96 -0.78 11.79
N VAL A 176 15.92 -0.96 13.11
CA VAL A 176 16.22 -2.25 13.76
C VAL A 176 15.20 -3.31 13.35
N ALA A 177 13.91 -2.99 13.34
CA ALA A 177 12.87 -3.92 12.92
C ALA A 177 13.05 -4.35 11.45
N ASN A 178 13.31 -3.42 10.54
CA ASN A 178 13.57 -3.74 9.14
C ASN A 178 14.82 -4.61 8.98
N PHE A 179 15.88 -4.34 9.75
CA PHE A 179 17.09 -5.16 9.74
C PHE A 179 16.81 -6.60 10.22
N ILE A 180 16.08 -6.76 11.33
CA ILE A 180 15.71 -8.08 11.86
C ILE A 180 14.88 -8.85 10.84
N ILE A 181 13.86 -8.21 10.24
CA ILE A 181 13.00 -8.84 9.23
C ILE A 181 13.83 -9.25 8.00
N ALA A 182 14.71 -8.37 7.52
CA ALA A 182 15.58 -8.66 6.38
C ALA A 182 16.50 -9.85 6.64
N TYR A 183 17.06 -9.92 7.85
CA TYR A 183 17.94 -11.01 8.28
C TYR A 183 17.19 -12.34 8.43
N TYR A 184 16.05 -12.36 9.14
CA TYR A 184 15.30 -13.59 9.40
C TYR A 184 14.72 -14.21 8.12
N TRP A 185 14.26 -13.38 7.19
CA TRP A 185 13.63 -13.84 5.95
C TRP A 185 14.58 -13.90 4.76
N ASN A 186 15.89 -13.70 4.96
CA ASN A 186 16.90 -13.66 3.90
C ASN A 186 16.45 -12.80 2.70
N LEU A 187 15.86 -11.64 2.99
CA LEU A 187 15.28 -10.78 1.97
C LEU A 187 16.40 -10.15 1.15
N LYS A 188 16.32 -10.34 -0.18
CA LYS A 188 17.19 -9.62 -1.12
C LYS A 188 16.69 -8.19 -1.29
N ALA A 189 17.61 -7.25 -1.49
CA ALA A 189 17.25 -5.87 -1.76
C ALA A 189 16.29 -5.78 -2.94
N MET A 190 15.19 -5.03 -2.79
CA MET A 190 14.14 -4.83 -3.79
C MET A 190 14.60 -3.94 -4.97
N LEU A 191 15.91 -3.72 -5.13
CA LEU A 191 16.46 -3.04 -6.29
C LEU A 191 16.80 -4.11 -7.34
N PHE A 192 15.91 -4.27 -8.32
CA PHE A 192 16.12 -5.19 -9.43
C PHE A 192 17.15 -4.62 -10.41
N LEU A 193 18.44 -4.81 -10.09
CA LEU A 193 19.55 -4.53 -11.01
C LEU A 193 19.75 -5.74 -11.92
N THR A 194 19.09 -5.74 -13.08
CA THR A 194 19.43 -6.68 -14.16
C THR A 194 20.76 -6.26 -14.79
N TYR A 195 21.85 -6.91 -14.38
CA TYR A 195 23.12 -6.86 -15.08
C TYR A 195 23.08 -7.89 -16.25
N PRO A 196 23.42 -7.51 -17.50
CA PRO A 196 23.57 -8.49 -18.56
C PRO A 196 24.79 -9.35 -18.23
N LYS A 197 24.61 -10.67 -18.11
CA LYS A 197 25.75 -11.59 -18.26
C LYS A 197 26.17 -11.63 -19.72
#